data_AF-A0A0F7LIF6-F1
#
_entry.id   AF-A0A0F7LIF6-F1
#
_cell.length_a   1.000
_cell.length_b   1.000
_cell.length_c   1.000
_cell.angle_alpha   90.00
_cell.angle_beta   90.00
_cell.angle_gamma   90.00
#
_symmetry.space_group_name_H-M   'P 1'
#
loop_
_entity.id
_entity.type
_entity.pdbx_description
1 polymer ?
#
loop_
_entity_poly.entity_id
_entity_poly.type
_entity_poly.pdbx_seq_one_letter_code
_entity_poly.pdbx_strand_id
1 'polypeptide(L)' 'MNNIYIKTPSEVDLMRQSGKLLAQFFEMLNLFIKLGVTTMDINDKAEDFIINILAKTSVNPCPVRAGV' A
#
# COMPACT_ATOMS: atom_id res chain seq x y z
N MET A 1 29.10 11.62 -3.93
CA MET A 1 29.23 10.40 -3.11
C MET A 1 27.83 10.03 -2.62
N ASN A 2 27.33 8.83 -2.93
CA ASN A 2 26.00 8.41 -2.48
C ASN A 2 26.08 7.97 -1.02
N ASN A 3 25.40 8.70 -0.15
CA ASN A 3 25.23 8.33 1.25
C ASN A 3 24.24 7.15 1.33
N ILE A 4 24.74 5.93 1.54
CA ILE A 4 23.89 4.75 1.73
C ILE A 4 23.39 4.78 3.17
N TYR A 5 22.10 5.06 3.35
CA TYR A 5 21.47 5.09 4.66
C TYR A 5 21.26 3.66 5.18
N ILE A 6 21.95 3.32 6.27
CA ILE A 6 21.74 2.06 6.99
C ILE A 6 20.62 2.26 8.00
N LYS A 7 19.53 1.52 7.82
CA LYS A 7 18.33 1.62 8.66
C LYS A 7 18.56 1.08 10.07
N THR A 8 17.93 1.70 11.04
CA THR A 8 17.87 1.24 12.43
C THR A 8 16.99 -0.01 12.56
N PRO A 9 17.15 -0.84 13.61
CA PRO A 9 16.32 -2.02 13.81
C PRO A 9 14.81 -1.71 13.80
N SER A 10 14.39 -0.62 14.44
CA SER A 10 13.00 -0.19 14.49
C SER A 10 12.44 0.15 13.10
N GLU A 11 13.23 0.78 12.23
CA GLU A 11 12.82 1.05 10.85
C GLU A 11 12.74 -0.22 10.00
N VAL A 12 13.62 -1.19 10.24
CA VAL A 12 13.55 -2.49 9.57
C VAL A 12 12.27 -3.23 9.97
N ASP A 13 11.88 -3.17 11.25
CA ASP A 13 10.64 -3.78 11.73
C ASP A 13 9.39 -3.10 11.16
N LEU A 14 9.39 -1.78 11.05
CA LEU A 14 8.35 -1.05 10.31
C LEU A 14 8.29 -1.48 8.85
N MET A 15 9.44 -1.63 8.18
CA MET A 15 9.48 -2.12 6.80
C MET A 15 8.95 -3.54 6.64
N ARG A 16 9.20 -4.43 7.62
CA ARG A 16 8.63 -5.78 7.61
C ARG A 16 7.10 -5.74 7.70
N GLN A 17 6.56 -4.89 8.57
CA GLN A 17 5.11 -4.71 8.69
C GLN A 17 4.52 -4.13 7.39
N SER A 18 5.12 -3.07 6.85
CA SER A 18 4.69 -2.49 5.57
C SER A 18 4.78 -3.47 4.40
N GLY A 19 5.84 -4.29 4.34
CA GLY A 19 6.00 -5.32 3.31
C GLY A 19 4.94 -6.42 3.41
N LYS A 20 4.54 -6.81 4.62
CA LYS A 20 3.44 -7.76 4.84
C LYS A 20 2.11 -7.20 4.34
N LEU A 21 1.83 -5.93 4.61
CA LEU A 21 0.61 -5.25 4.12
C LEU A 21 0.61 -5.14 2.59
N LEU A 22 1.77 -4.85 2.00
CA LEU A 22 1.93 -4.80 0.55
C LEU A 22 1.71 -6.18 -0.11
N ALA A 23 2.17 -7.26 0.52
CA ALA A 23 1.92 -8.62 0.03
C ALA A 23 0.41 -8.93 -0.03
N GLN A 24 -0.34 -8.56 1.00
CA GLN A 24 -1.80 -8.73 1.04
C GLN A 24 -2.52 -7.91 -0.04
N PHE A 25 -2.04 -6.69 -0.29
CA PHE A 25 -2.54 -5.85 -1.38
C PHE A 25 -2.33 -6.52 -2.75
N PHE A 26 -1.15 -7.10 -3.00
CA PHE A 26 -0.87 -7.82 -4.24
C PHE A 26 -1.70 -9.10 -4.40
N GLU A 27 -1.96 -9.85 -3.32
CA GLU A 27 -2.87 -10.99 -3.36
C GLU A 27 -4.29 -10.57 -3.76
N MET A 28 -4.80 -9.47 -3.21
CA MET A 28 -6.11 -8.93 -3.60
C MET A 28 -6.13 -8.51 -5.07
N LEU A 29 -5.09 -7.79 -5.54
CA LEU A 29 -5.00 -7.36 -6.94
C LEU A 29 -4.94 -8.54 -7.91
N ASN A 30 -4.16 -9.58 -7.60
CA ASN A 30 -4.05 -10.78 -8.44
C ASN A 30 -5.42 -11.46 -8.67
N LEU A 31 -6.31 -11.43 -7.67
CA LEU A 31 -7.66 -11.98 -7.83
C LEU A 31 -8.61 -11.07 -8.62
N PHE A 32 -8.32 -9.77 -8.65
CA PHE A 32 -9.16 -8.75 -9.28
C PHE A 32 -8.83 -8.54 -10.75
N ILE A 33 -7.55 -8.61 -11.15
CA ILE A 33 -7.10 -8.37 -12.52
C ILE A 33 -7.59 -9.49 -13.44
N LYS A 34 -8.57 -9.18 -14.29
CA LYS A 34 -9.18 -10.10 -15.27
C LYS A 34 -9.44 -9.36 -16.58
N LEU A 35 -9.63 -10.12 -17.66
CA LEU A 35 -10.05 -9.56 -18.96
C LEU A 35 -11.36 -8.79 -18.79
N GLY A 36 -11.39 -7.54 -19.28
CA GLY A 36 -12.54 -6.64 -19.17
C GLY A 36 -12.52 -5.68 -17.98
N VAL A 37 -11.52 -5.78 -17.09
CA VAL A 37 -11.32 -4.80 -16.00
C VAL A 37 -10.52 -3.61 -16.54
N THR A 38 -11.01 -2.39 -16.30
CA THR A 38 -10.29 -1.18 -16.70
C THR A 38 -9.20 -0.82 -15.69
N THR A 39 -8.21 -0.03 -16.13
CA THR A 39 -7.20 0.51 -15.23
C THR A 39 -7.80 1.40 -14.14
N MET A 40 -8.96 2.02 -14.41
CA MET A 40 -9.67 2.84 -13.43
C MET A 40 -10.33 1.98 -12.35
N ASP A 41 -10.94 0.85 -12.73
CA ASP A 41 -11.52 -0.09 -11.77
C ASP A 41 -10.45 -0.66 -10.82
N ILE A 42 -9.24 -0.90 -11.32
CA ILE A 42 -8.09 -1.34 -10.52
C ILE A 42 -7.67 -0.26 -9.52
N ASN A 43 -7.61 1.01 -9.96
CA ASN A 43 -7.30 2.14 -9.09
C ASN A 43 -8.32 2.26 -7.96
N ASP A 44 -9.61 2.24 -8.29
CA ASP A 44 -10.68 2.44 -7.33
C ASP A 44 -10.72 1.30 -6.32
N LYS A 45 -10.47 0.06 -6.79
CA LYS A 45 -10.37 -1.10 -5.91
C LYS A 45 -9.16 -1.03 -4.98
N ALA A 46 -8.03 -0.52 -5.48
CA ALA A 46 -6.83 -0.32 -4.69
C ALA A 46 -7.03 0.77 -3.61
N GLU A 47 -7.64 1.89 -3.96
CA GLU A 47 -7.96 2.97 -3.03
C GLU A 47 -8.92 2.50 -1.93
N ASP A 48 -9.98 1.76 -2.30
CA ASP A 48 -10.91 1.14 -1.37
C ASP A 48 -10.19 0.19 -0.39
N PHE A 49 -9.29 -0.66 -0.88
CA PHE A 49 -8.50 -1.56 -0.04
C PHE A 49 -7.58 -0.80 0.92
N ILE A 50 -6.91 0.26 0.46
CA ILE A 50 -6.02 1.05 1.29
C ILE A 50 -6.82 1.76 2.40
N ILE A 51 -7.96 2.38 2.08
CA ILE A 51 -8.78 3.13 3.03
C ILE A 51 -9.47 2.20 4.02
N ASN A 52 -10.09 1.12 3.56
CA ASN A 52 -10.95 0.30 4.42
C ASN A 52 -10.19 -0.80 5.17
N ILE A 53 -9.06 -1.28 4.63
CA ILE A 53 -8.32 -2.42 5.18
C ILE A 53 -6.98 -1.96 5.78
N LEU A 54 -6.23 -1.08 5.12
CA LEU A 54 -4.90 -0.68 5.59
C LEU A 54 -4.89 0.53 6.54
N ALA A 55 -5.77 1.52 6.34
CA ALA A 55 -5.81 2.74 7.16
C ALA A 55 -6.14 2.49 8.65
N LYS A 56 -6.64 1.30 9.01
CA LYS A 56 -6.85 0.90 10.40
C LYS A 56 -5.56 0.51 11.13
N THR A 57 -4.45 0.29 10.42
CA THR A 57 -3.23 -0.30 11.00
C THR A 57 -2.09 0.73 11.02
N SER A 58 -2.21 1.72 11.91
CA SER A 58 -1.17 2.57 12.54
C SER A 58 -0.02 3.18 11.72
N VAL A 59 -0.01 3.15 10.40
CA VAL A 59 0.89 3.96 9.57
C VAL A 59 0.10 5.19 9.15
N ASN A 60 0.55 6.37 9.59
CA ASN A 60 -0.07 7.68 9.30
C ASN A 60 -0.76 7.65 7.93
N PRO A 61 -2.09 7.85 7.88
CA PRO A 61 -2.80 7.81 6.61
C PRO A 61 -2.15 8.83 5.70
N CYS A 62 -1.56 8.37 4.60
CA CYS A 62 -1.18 9.25 3.52
C CYS A 62 -2.45 10.03 3.16
N PRO A 63 -2.45 11.38 3.18
CA PRO A 63 -3.64 12.18 2.90
C PRO A 63 -3.97 12.04 1.40
N VAL A 64 -4.59 10.92 1.04
CA VAL A 64 -5.22 10.77 -0.26
C VAL A 64 -6.50 11.61 -0.22
N ARG A 65 -6.37 12.80 -0.81
CA ARG A 65 -7.35 13.91 -0.97
C ARG A 65 -7.27 15.04 0.06
N ALA A 66 -6.28 15.92 -0.13
CA ALA A 66 -6.53 17.36 -0.10
C ALA A 66 -6.50 17.86 -1.57
N GLY A 67 -7.67 17.98 -2.20
CA GLY A 67 -7.76 18.44 -3.59
C GLY A 67 -8.93 17.88 -4.38
N VAL A 68 -10.14 18.28 -4.01
CA VAL A 68 -11.02 18.98 -4.96
C VAL A 68 -11.18 20.39 -4.40
#